data_AF-A0A1I3AG36-F1
#
_entry.id   AF-A0A1I3AG36-F1
#
_cell.length_a   1.000
_cell.length_b   1.000
_cell.length_c   1.000
_cell.angle_alpha   90.00
_cell.angle_beta   90.00
_cell.angle_gamma   90.00
#
_symmetry.space_group_name_H-M   'P 1'
#
loop_
_entity.id
_entity.type
_entity.pdbx_description
1 polymer ?
#
loop_
_entity_poly.entity_id
_entity_poly.type
_entity_poly.pdbx_seq_one_letter_code
_entity_poly.pdbx_strand_id
1 'polypeptide(L)'
;MRELERNRDAPDEGAPTGLRSLAVIGAGRTGGSVTPAARAAGLDVRVGTRGTVAVTAGGSDITLLCVPDESISDVCAEVAAAAHVPAYVGHLSGATGLDALEPAARRGAQTFRLHPLQTIPAPGTSLAGVPAAVTGSSPAAAEVARTLARRLGMVPFDLAEEHRAAYHAGAVFASNFVLALAVTAADLLTRAGVKDARAALTPLVLSTAANWAGAGPAALTGPIARGDEETVRAHHAALADVAPDLLPAYTALADRTRAVAANGFPDHQPDHQPDHQPDHQHHPGGTPVSTPKIVRTREELRAALAPARRSGARIGLVPTMGFLHEGHASLLRAARERCDVVVMSLFVNPTQFGPNEDLAAYPRDEAADLAVAAAAEVDLVYAPAADHVYPQGFATTVEVGGELTSVLCGDPVRRGAAHFRGVTTVVAKLLNAVGPDVAFFGQKDAQQAIVVRAMVRDLELPVEIAVLPTVREPDGLAMSSRNVYLAAEERVRARALNQALTAAARTARAAGRGSDTRDALAVAGKVLADAGVEPEYLEARDAENLTVAERFGDRPVLIAVAARVGRARLIDNTVVHVPEAPEASDVAEVVQGA
;
A
#
# COMPACT_ATOMS: atom_id res chain seq x y z
N MET A 1 -17.92 10.06 -22.95
CA MET A 1 -18.65 9.77 -21.69
C MET A 1 -20.06 9.20 -21.96
N ARG A 2 -20.17 8.16 -22.81
CA ARG A 2 -21.38 7.34 -23.05
C ARG A 2 -21.03 5.90 -23.50
N GLU A 3 -19.85 5.41 -23.11
CA GLU A 3 -19.38 4.05 -23.44
C GLU A 3 -18.88 3.25 -22.22
N LEU A 4 -18.99 3.79 -21.00
CA LEU A 4 -18.57 3.10 -19.76
C LEU A 4 -19.73 2.55 -18.91
N GLU A 5 -20.97 2.66 -19.38
CA GLU A 5 -22.15 2.19 -18.62
C GLU A 5 -22.76 0.88 -19.16
N ARG A 6 -22.13 0.25 -20.16
CA ARG A 6 -22.72 -0.91 -20.87
C ARG A 6 -22.24 -2.28 -20.39
N ASN A 7 -21.63 -2.38 -19.21
CA ASN A 7 -21.13 -3.64 -18.65
C ASN A 7 -21.60 -3.94 -17.22
N ARG A 8 -22.73 -3.34 -16.79
CA ARG A 8 -23.34 -3.63 -15.47
C ARG A 8 -24.44 -4.69 -15.48
N ASP A 9 -24.88 -5.13 -16.67
CA ASP A 9 -25.97 -6.12 -16.82
C ASP A 9 -25.57 -7.31 -17.72
N ALA A 10 -24.30 -7.74 -17.68
CA ALA A 10 -23.95 -9.06 -18.19
C ALA A 10 -24.32 -10.11 -17.12
N PRO A 11 -25.10 -11.15 -17.46
CA PRO A 11 -25.27 -12.28 -16.57
C PRO A 11 -23.89 -12.89 -16.28
N ASP A 12 -23.63 -13.22 -15.01
CA ASP A 12 -22.50 -14.04 -14.59
C ASP A 12 -22.59 -15.40 -15.30
N GLU A 13 -21.99 -15.51 -16.49
CA GLU A 13 -21.76 -16.78 -17.16
C GLU A 13 -20.77 -17.57 -16.32
N GLY A 14 -21.33 -18.39 -15.44
CA GLY A 14 -20.66 -19.01 -14.32
C GLY A 14 -19.34 -19.70 -14.66
N ALA A 15 -18.38 -19.54 -13.74
CA ALA A 15 -17.22 -20.40 -13.67
C ALA A 15 -17.67 -21.89 -13.67
N PRO A 16 -16.99 -22.78 -14.42
CA PRO A 16 -17.55 -24.06 -14.87
C PRO A 16 -17.65 -25.18 -13.81
N THR A 17 -17.65 -24.89 -12.50
CA THR A 17 -17.53 -25.93 -11.45
C THR A 17 -18.74 -26.10 -10.52
N GLY A 18 -19.78 -25.26 -10.61
CA GLY A 18 -21.04 -25.51 -9.89
C GLY A 18 -20.96 -25.59 -8.35
N LEU A 19 -19.88 -25.10 -7.74
CA LEU A 19 -19.61 -25.21 -6.31
C LEU A 19 -20.61 -24.37 -5.49
N ARG A 20 -21.47 -25.03 -4.72
CA ARG A 20 -22.52 -24.39 -3.91
C ARG A 20 -22.31 -24.54 -2.41
N SER A 21 -21.70 -25.66 -1.98
CA SER A 21 -21.57 -25.99 -0.56
C SER A 21 -20.15 -26.41 -0.17
N LEU A 22 -19.71 -25.96 1.01
CA LEU A 22 -18.39 -26.21 1.58
C LEU A 22 -18.51 -26.66 3.03
N ALA A 23 -18.00 -27.85 3.35
CA ALA A 23 -17.75 -28.27 4.72
C ALA A 23 -16.34 -27.83 5.14
N VAL A 24 -16.22 -27.10 6.25
CA VAL A 24 -14.95 -26.73 6.88
C VAL A 24 -14.81 -27.55 8.15
N ILE A 25 -13.81 -28.43 8.22
CA ILE A 25 -13.56 -29.28 9.39
C ILE A 25 -12.42 -28.69 10.21
N GLY A 26 -12.71 -28.31 11.46
CA GLY A 26 -11.79 -27.63 12.36
C GLY A 26 -12.12 -26.14 12.46
N ALA A 27 -12.34 -25.65 13.69
CA ALA A 27 -12.66 -24.24 13.99
C ALA A 27 -11.45 -23.46 14.53
N GLY A 28 -10.24 -23.99 14.33
CA GLY A 28 -8.99 -23.34 14.75
C GLY A 28 -8.65 -22.10 13.91
N ARG A 29 -7.38 -21.69 13.94
CA ARG A 29 -6.91 -20.46 13.26
C ARG A 29 -7.26 -20.45 11.77
N THR A 30 -6.95 -21.53 11.07
CA THR A 30 -7.20 -21.70 9.63
C THR A 30 -8.69 -21.76 9.32
N GLY A 31 -9.45 -22.65 10.00
CA GLY A 31 -10.88 -22.78 9.76
C GLY A 31 -11.69 -21.53 10.12
N GLY A 32 -11.29 -20.81 11.17
CA GLY A 32 -11.86 -19.54 11.57
C GLY A 32 -11.54 -18.37 10.63
N SER A 33 -10.52 -18.49 9.77
CA SER A 33 -10.25 -17.55 8.68
C SER A 33 -10.96 -17.93 7.37
N VAL A 34 -11.02 -19.22 7.05
CA VAL A 34 -11.68 -19.73 5.84
C VAL A 34 -13.19 -19.54 5.90
N THR A 35 -13.81 -19.85 7.03
CA THR A 35 -15.27 -19.81 7.19
C THR A 35 -15.88 -18.45 6.83
N PRO A 36 -15.42 -17.31 7.41
CA PRO A 36 -15.96 -16.01 7.05
C PRO A 36 -15.65 -15.63 5.59
N ALA A 37 -14.46 -15.97 5.07
CA ALA A 37 -14.11 -15.70 3.67
C ALA A 37 -15.02 -16.48 2.69
N ALA A 38 -15.27 -17.76 2.96
CA ALA A 38 -16.15 -18.61 2.17
C ALA A 38 -17.61 -18.12 2.20
N ARG A 39 -18.10 -17.70 3.38
CA ARG A 39 -19.46 -17.13 3.51
C ARG A 39 -19.59 -15.81 2.76
N ALA A 40 -18.59 -14.93 2.85
CA ALA A 40 -18.56 -13.68 2.09
C ALA A 40 -18.56 -13.92 0.57
N ALA A 41 -17.99 -15.05 0.13
CA ALA A 41 -17.99 -15.49 -1.26
C ALA A 41 -19.29 -16.20 -1.70
N GLY A 42 -20.33 -16.22 -0.86
CA GLY A 42 -21.64 -16.80 -1.18
C GLY A 42 -21.71 -18.33 -1.15
N LEU A 43 -20.75 -19.01 -0.53
CA LEU A 43 -20.81 -20.47 -0.32
C LEU A 43 -21.72 -20.83 0.86
N ASP A 44 -22.49 -21.93 0.74
CA ASP A 44 -23.16 -22.55 1.89
C ASP A 44 -22.12 -23.28 2.75
N VAL A 45 -21.69 -22.64 3.85
CA VAL A 45 -20.60 -23.13 4.69
C VAL A 45 -21.10 -23.83 5.95
N ARG A 46 -20.77 -25.11 6.07
CA ARG A 46 -21.00 -25.91 7.29
C ARG A 46 -19.68 -26.12 8.02
N VAL A 47 -19.67 -25.92 9.34
CA VAL A 47 -18.47 -26.09 10.15
C VAL A 47 -18.62 -27.34 11.01
N GLY A 48 -17.64 -28.23 10.93
CA GLY A 48 -17.58 -29.48 11.67
C GLY A 48 -16.40 -29.50 12.63
N THR A 49 -16.55 -30.20 13.75
CA THR A 49 -15.46 -30.46 14.70
C THR A 49 -15.42 -31.96 15.02
N ARG A 50 -14.49 -32.38 15.88
CA ARG A 50 -14.37 -33.79 16.27
C ARG A 50 -15.72 -34.34 16.74
N GLY A 51 -16.13 -35.50 16.22
CA GLY A 51 -17.42 -36.12 16.52
C GLY A 51 -18.59 -35.67 15.63
N THR A 52 -18.44 -34.62 14.82
CA THR A 52 -19.46 -34.22 13.83
C THR A 52 -18.97 -34.32 12.38
N VAL A 53 -17.72 -34.75 12.15
CA VAL A 53 -17.05 -34.71 10.84
C VAL A 53 -17.85 -35.41 9.74
N ALA A 54 -18.24 -36.67 9.96
CA ALA A 54 -18.98 -37.46 8.97
C ALA A 54 -20.32 -36.82 8.57
N VAL A 55 -21.05 -36.24 9.54
CA VAL A 55 -22.33 -35.58 9.30
C VAL A 55 -22.13 -34.26 8.55
N THR A 56 -21.14 -33.46 8.95
CA THR A 56 -20.84 -32.19 8.28
C THR A 56 -20.38 -32.39 6.84
N ALA A 57 -19.51 -33.38 6.61
CA ALA A 57 -18.96 -33.66 5.28
C ALA A 57 -20.01 -34.18 4.31
N GLY A 58 -20.87 -35.11 4.72
CA GLY A 58 -21.79 -35.80 3.81
C GLY A 58 -22.89 -34.95 3.19
N GLY A 59 -23.05 -33.69 3.59
CA GLY A 59 -23.99 -32.76 2.98
C GLY A 59 -23.38 -31.82 1.93
N SER A 60 -22.05 -31.83 1.73
CA SER A 60 -21.34 -30.78 0.99
C SER A 60 -20.64 -31.30 -0.28
N ASP A 61 -20.51 -30.43 -1.28
CA ASP A 61 -19.80 -30.71 -2.53
C ASP A 61 -18.29 -30.84 -2.30
N ILE A 62 -17.76 -29.98 -1.42
CA ILE A 62 -16.36 -29.94 -1.01
C ILE A 62 -16.28 -30.10 0.51
N THR A 63 -15.30 -30.89 0.96
CA THR A 63 -14.83 -30.84 2.36
C THR A 63 -13.39 -30.36 2.43
N LEU A 64 -13.15 -29.33 3.23
CA LEU A 64 -11.82 -28.76 3.48
C LEU A 64 -11.41 -28.99 4.93
N LEU A 65 -10.29 -29.67 5.11
CA LEU A 65 -9.70 -30.01 6.39
C LEU A 65 -8.78 -28.86 6.88
N CYS A 66 -9.24 -28.18 7.92
CA CYS A 66 -8.58 -27.07 8.60
C CYS A 66 -8.13 -27.50 10.01
N VAL A 67 -7.45 -28.64 10.08
CA VAL A 67 -6.98 -29.29 11.32
C VAL A 67 -5.44 -29.31 11.35
N PRO A 68 -4.81 -29.56 12.52
CA PRO A 68 -3.37 -29.79 12.60
C PRO A 68 -2.92 -30.92 11.67
N ASP A 69 -1.70 -30.81 11.15
CA ASP A 69 -1.14 -31.70 10.13
C ASP A 69 -1.17 -33.17 10.57
N GLU A 70 -0.82 -33.43 11.84
CA GLU A 70 -0.85 -34.76 12.44
C GLU A 70 -2.26 -35.38 12.51
N SER A 71 -3.31 -34.57 12.40
CA SER A 71 -4.71 -35.01 12.49
C SER A 71 -5.37 -35.18 11.11
N ILE A 72 -4.71 -34.80 10.01
CA ILE A 72 -5.34 -34.77 8.68
C ILE A 72 -5.81 -36.17 8.26
N SER A 73 -4.97 -37.20 8.44
CA SER A 73 -5.31 -38.56 8.01
C SER A 73 -6.46 -39.17 8.81
N ASP A 74 -6.44 -39.01 10.13
CA ASP A 74 -7.51 -39.49 11.01
C ASP A 74 -8.85 -38.80 10.71
N VAL A 75 -8.83 -37.48 10.53
CA VAL A 75 -10.03 -36.71 10.18
C VAL A 75 -10.52 -37.06 8.77
N CYS A 76 -9.62 -37.35 7.83
CA CYS A 76 -10.00 -37.85 6.51
C CYS A 76 -10.69 -39.22 6.60
N ALA A 77 -10.25 -40.11 7.49
CA ALA A 77 -10.93 -41.38 7.75
C ALA A 77 -12.35 -41.17 8.32
N GLU A 78 -12.57 -40.18 9.19
CA GLU A 78 -13.90 -39.80 9.64
C GLU A 78 -14.78 -39.28 8.48
N VAL A 79 -14.22 -38.51 7.54
CA VAL A 79 -14.92 -38.08 6.31
C VAL A 79 -15.29 -39.28 5.44
N ALA A 80 -14.38 -40.24 5.26
CA ALA A 80 -14.59 -41.44 4.46
C ALA A 80 -15.70 -42.36 5.01
N ALA A 81 -15.94 -42.29 6.33
CA ALA A 81 -17.01 -43.01 7.02
C ALA A 81 -18.40 -42.36 6.87
N ALA A 82 -18.50 -41.17 6.24
CA ALA A 82 -19.78 -40.55 5.93
C ALA A 82 -20.63 -41.44 5.00
N ALA A 83 -21.95 -41.39 5.19
CA ALA A 83 -22.91 -42.11 4.35
C ALA A 83 -22.77 -41.73 2.86
N HIS A 84 -22.53 -40.45 2.61
CA HIS A 84 -22.18 -39.90 1.30
C HIS A 84 -20.84 -39.20 1.44
N VAL A 85 -19.85 -39.59 0.63
CA VAL A 85 -18.53 -38.95 0.64
C VAL A 85 -18.57 -37.77 -0.34
N PRO A 86 -18.05 -36.59 0.04
CA PRO A 86 -17.95 -35.44 -0.86
C PRO A 86 -17.24 -35.78 -2.16
N ALA A 87 -17.62 -35.12 -3.25
CA ALA A 87 -16.94 -35.26 -4.54
C ALA A 87 -15.47 -34.81 -4.46
N TYR A 88 -15.20 -33.79 -3.64
CA TYR A 88 -13.86 -33.25 -3.44
C TYR A 88 -13.51 -33.14 -1.96
N VAL A 89 -12.31 -33.60 -1.60
CA VAL A 89 -11.77 -33.46 -0.24
C VAL A 89 -10.38 -32.86 -0.31
N GLY A 90 -10.12 -31.81 0.47
CA GLY A 90 -8.80 -31.20 0.50
C GLY A 90 -8.38 -30.71 1.87
N HIS A 91 -7.12 -30.31 1.99
CA HIS A 91 -6.56 -29.75 3.22
C HIS A 91 -5.70 -28.51 2.96
N LEU A 92 -5.37 -27.79 4.02
CA LEU A 92 -4.57 -26.56 3.95
C LEU A 92 -3.10 -26.70 4.34
N SER A 93 -2.63 -27.90 4.73
CA SER A 93 -1.23 -28.12 5.10
C SER A 93 -0.24 -27.80 3.97
N GLY A 94 0.90 -27.22 4.35
CA GLY A 94 2.04 -26.97 3.46
C GLY A 94 2.97 -28.17 3.32
N ALA A 95 2.99 -29.05 4.32
CA ALA A 95 3.93 -30.17 4.42
C ALA A 95 3.30 -31.52 4.07
N THR A 96 2.03 -31.70 4.44
CA THR A 96 1.30 -32.95 4.28
C THR A 96 0.94 -33.17 2.82
N GLY A 97 1.14 -34.39 2.33
CA GLY A 97 0.84 -34.75 0.95
C GLY A 97 -0.59 -35.26 0.76
N LEU A 98 -0.95 -35.48 -0.50
CA LEU A 98 -2.27 -36.02 -0.87
C LEU A 98 -2.51 -37.44 -0.35
N ASP A 99 -1.45 -38.18 -0.01
CA ASP A 99 -1.51 -39.51 0.59
C ASP A 99 -2.25 -39.53 1.94
N ALA A 100 -2.23 -38.41 2.69
CA ALA A 100 -3.02 -38.28 3.90
C ALA A 100 -4.54 -38.31 3.64
N LEU A 101 -4.96 -38.05 2.40
CA LEU A 101 -6.37 -38.05 1.97
C LEU A 101 -6.81 -39.38 1.34
N GLU A 102 -5.94 -40.39 1.34
CA GLU A 102 -6.20 -41.73 0.81
C GLU A 102 -7.51 -42.37 1.32
N PRO A 103 -7.93 -42.24 2.60
CA PRO A 103 -9.21 -42.80 3.06
C PRO A 103 -10.43 -42.32 2.25
N ALA A 104 -10.49 -41.02 1.92
CA ALA A 104 -11.57 -40.47 1.10
C ALA A 104 -11.39 -40.83 -0.38
N ALA A 105 -10.16 -40.84 -0.88
CA ALA A 105 -9.86 -41.22 -2.27
C ALA A 105 -10.34 -42.64 -2.61
N ARG A 106 -10.14 -43.61 -1.71
CA ARG A 106 -10.64 -44.99 -1.86
C ARG A 106 -12.16 -45.10 -1.93
N ARG A 107 -12.87 -44.09 -1.43
CA ARG A 107 -14.34 -43.98 -1.48
C ARG A 107 -14.82 -43.19 -2.71
N GLY A 108 -13.91 -42.82 -3.61
CA GLY A 108 -14.21 -42.15 -4.88
C GLY A 108 -14.10 -40.62 -4.84
N ALA A 109 -13.66 -40.02 -3.73
CA ALA A 109 -13.42 -38.58 -3.68
C ALA A 109 -12.17 -38.21 -4.50
N GLN A 110 -12.23 -37.07 -5.19
CA GLN A 110 -11.04 -36.48 -5.79
C GLN A 110 -10.37 -35.55 -4.77
N THR A 111 -9.05 -35.65 -4.60
CA THR A 111 -8.35 -34.99 -3.50
C THR A 111 -7.53 -33.79 -3.97
N PHE A 112 -7.40 -32.79 -3.11
CA PHE A 112 -6.58 -31.63 -3.41
C PHE A 112 -5.90 -31.04 -2.18
N ARG A 113 -4.84 -30.29 -2.42
CA ARG A 113 -4.14 -29.46 -1.44
C ARG A 113 -4.29 -28.00 -1.87
N LEU A 114 -4.53 -27.14 -0.88
CA LEU A 114 -4.61 -25.69 -1.05
C LEU A 114 -3.83 -25.04 0.09
N HIS A 115 -2.57 -24.67 -0.10
CA HIS A 115 -1.77 -24.08 0.98
C HIS A 115 -1.64 -22.56 0.82
N PRO A 116 -2.26 -21.73 1.69
CA PRO A 116 -2.03 -20.29 1.69
C PRO A 116 -0.58 -19.99 2.11
N LEU A 117 0.17 -19.27 1.29
CA LEU A 117 1.55 -18.86 1.56
C LEU A 117 1.57 -17.65 2.49
N GLN A 118 1.07 -17.82 3.72
CA GLN A 118 1.10 -16.81 4.77
C GLN A 118 1.04 -17.43 6.16
N THR A 119 1.39 -16.64 7.18
CA THR A 119 1.11 -16.99 8.57
C THR A 119 -0.35 -16.68 8.93
N ILE A 120 -1.02 -17.59 9.63
CA ILE A 120 -2.38 -17.39 10.15
C ILE A 120 -2.31 -17.45 11.69
N PRO A 121 -1.98 -16.34 12.36
CA PRO A 121 -1.74 -16.32 13.80
C PRO A 121 -3.04 -16.44 14.62
N ALA A 122 -4.18 -16.03 14.06
CA ALA A 122 -5.48 -16.06 14.73
C ALA A 122 -6.63 -16.29 13.73
N PRO A 123 -7.80 -16.76 14.21
CA PRO A 123 -9.04 -16.72 13.42
C PRO A 123 -9.34 -15.31 12.88
N GLY A 124 -9.94 -15.22 11.70
CA GLY A 124 -10.25 -13.93 11.06
C GLY A 124 -9.07 -13.24 10.37
N THR A 125 -7.88 -13.86 10.35
CA THR A 125 -6.78 -13.42 9.46
C THR A 125 -7.28 -13.43 8.01
N SER A 126 -7.11 -12.31 7.31
CA SER A 126 -7.51 -12.17 5.91
C SER A 126 -6.78 -13.16 5.00
N LEU A 127 -7.47 -13.69 3.99
CA LEU A 127 -6.90 -14.52 2.94
C LEU A 127 -6.80 -13.77 1.60
N ALA A 128 -7.24 -12.50 1.55
CA ALA A 128 -7.29 -11.72 0.33
C ALA A 128 -5.88 -11.40 -0.21
N GLY A 129 -5.64 -11.63 -1.50
CA GLY A 129 -4.38 -11.38 -2.19
C GLY A 129 -3.26 -12.36 -1.86
N VAL A 130 -3.52 -13.36 -1.01
CA VAL A 130 -2.50 -14.30 -0.55
C VAL A 130 -2.19 -15.33 -1.64
N PRO A 131 -0.92 -15.51 -2.04
CA PRO A 131 -0.54 -16.60 -2.95
C PRO A 131 -0.88 -17.96 -2.33
N ALA A 132 -1.46 -18.89 -3.09
CA ALA A 132 -1.83 -20.20 -2.58
C ALA A 132 -1.35 -21.32 -3.50
N ALA A 133 -0.55 -22.25 -2.96
CA ALA A 133 -0.09 -23.40 -3.71
C ALA A 133 -1.21 -24.43 -3.85
N VAL A 134 -1.44 -24.90 -5.07
CA VAL A 134 -2.49 -25.86 -5.41
C VAL A 134 -1.91 -27.13 -6.00
N THR A 135 -2.40 -28.27 -5.52
CA THR A 135 -2.11 -29.59 -6.08
C THR A 135 -3.39 -30.41 -6.07
N GLY A 136 -3.70 -31.12 -7.16
CA GLY A 136 -4.89 -31.99 -7.24
C GLY A 136 -4.52 -33.40 -7.65
N SER A 137 -5.29 -34.39 -7.19
CA SER A 137 -5.17 -35.79 -7.63
C SER A 137 -5.59 -36.00 -9.09
N SER A 138 -6.26 -35.02 -9.68
CA SER A 138 -6.69 -34.96 -11.08
C SER A 138 -6.74 -33.50 -11.56
N PRO A 139 -6.83 -33.26 -12.89
CA PRO A 139 -7.05 -31.92 -13.42
C PRO A 139 -8.33 -31.25 -12.88
N ALA A 140 -9.38 -32.02 -12.65
CA ALA A 140 -10.64 -31.52 -12.09
C ALA A 140 -10.48 -31.10 -10.62
N ALA A 141 -9.77 -31.91 -9.81
CA ALA A 141 -9.48 -31.58 -8.42
C ALA A 141 -8.62 -30.30 -8.30
N ALA A 142 -7.62 -30.15 -9.17
CA ALA A 142 -6.80 -28.95 -9.24
C ALA A 142 -7.63 -27.71 -9.60
N GLU A 143 -8.54 -27.80 -10.58
CA GLU A 143 -9.43 -26.69 -10.95
C GLU A 143 -10.38 -26.30 -9.81
N VAL A 144 -10.91 -27.29 -9.08
CA VAL A 144 -11.73 -27.03 -7.88
C VAL A 144 -10.94 -26.29 -6.82
N ALA A 145 -9.70 -26.71 -6.55
CA ALA A 145 -8.82 -26.04 -5.60
C ALA A 145 -8.47 -24.60 -6.04
N ARG A 146 -8.16 -24.37 -7.32
CA ARG A 146 -7.92 -23.03 -7.89
C ARG A 146 -9.16 -22.15 -7.79
N THR A 147 -10.35 -22.71 -8.06
CA THR A 147 -11.62 -21.98 -7.96
C THR A 147 -11.94 -21.63 -6.51
N LEU A 148 -11.76 -22.57 -5.58
CA LEU A 148 -11.94 -22.33 -4.16
C LEU A 148 -10.98 -21.25 -3.66
N ALA A 149 -9.70 -21.31 -4.04
CA ALA A 149 -8.71 -20.28 -3.70
C ALA A 149 -9.17 -18.88 -4.14
N ARG A 150 -9.56 -18.73 -5.41
CA ARG A 150 -10.06 -17.45 -5.95
C ARG A 150 -11.30 -16.94 -5.21
N ARG A 151 -12.25 -17.83 -4.89
CA ARG A 151 -13.45 -17.45 -4.11
C ARG A 151 -13.09 -16.99 -2.70
N LEU A 152 -12.08 -17.59 -2.08
CA LEU A 152 -11.57 -17.16 -0.78
C LEU A 152 -10.72 -15.87 -0.85
N GLY A 153 -10.55 -15.29 -2.04
CA GLY A 153 -9.77 -14.08 -2.28
C GLY A 153 -8.26 -14.32 -2.49
N MET A 154 -7.82 -15.57 -2.56
CA MET A 154 -6.41 -15.93 -2.75
C MET A 154 -5.99 -15.92 -4.23
N VAL A 155 -4.67 -15.89 -4.48
CA VAL A 155 -4.06 -15.98 -5.81
C VAL A 155 -3.44 -17.37 -5.99
N PRO A 156 -4.13 -18.33 -6.65
CA PRO A 156 -3.62 -19.68 -6.77
C PRO A 156 -2.46 -19.80 -7.76
N PHE A 157 -1.52 -20.70 -7.47
CA PHE A 157 -0.50 -21.17 -8.40
C PHE A 157 -0.31 -22.69 -8.24
N ASP A 158 0.06 -23.37 -9.32
CA ASP A 158 0.23 -24.81 -9.31
C ASP A 158 1.58 -25.22 -8.68
N LEU A 159 1.57 -26.28 -7.89
CA LEU A 159 2.75 -26.87 -7.28
C LEU A 159 2.74 -28.38 -7.48
N ALA A 160 3.81 -28.92 -8.09
CA ALA A 160 3.99 -30.35 -8.22
C ALA A 160 4.17 -31.00 -6.84
N GLU A 161 3.55 -32.17 -6.65
CA GLU A 161 3.49 -32.84 -5.34
C GLU A 161 4.89 -33.20 -4.81
N GLU A 162 5.79 -33.61 -5.70
CA GLU A 162 7.20 -33.92 -5.43
C GLU A 162 7.99 -32.72 -4.90
N HIS A 163 7.57 -31.49 -5.21
CA HIS A 163 8.24 -30.26 -4.76
C HIS A 163 7.72 -29.72 -3.43
N ARG A 164 6.69 -30.34 -2.82
CA ARG A 164 6.04 -29.81 -1.60
C ARG A 164 7.01 -29.56 -0.45
N ALA A 165 7.95 -30.47 -0.23
CA ALA A 165 8.87 -30.39 0.90
C ALA A 165 9.85 -29.21 0.72
N ALA A 166 10.38 -29.04 -0.49
CA ALA A 166 11.27 -27.92 -0.83
C ALA A 166 10.53 -26.58 -0.78
N TYR A 167 9.32 -26.53 -1.33
CA TYR A 167 8.44 -25.36 -1.25
C TYR A 167 8.15 -24.97 0.21
N HIS A 168 7.78 -25.94 1.04
CA HIS A 168 7.46 -25.67 2.44
C HIS A 168 8.70 -25.24 3.23
N ALA A 169 9.85 -25.86 2.97
CA ALA A 169 11.12 -25.39 3.52
C ALA A 169 11.40 -23.93 3.14
N GLY A 170 11.15 -23.53 1.89
CA GLY A 170 11.24 -22.13 1.44
C GLY A 170 10.33 -21.19 2.24
N ALA A 171 9.08 -21.59 2.50
CA ALA A 171 8.16 -20.83 3.35
C ALA A 171 8.66 -20.71 4.82
N VAL A 172 9.24 -21.78 5.36
CA VAL A 172 9.87 -21.79 6.70
C VAL A 172 11.06 -20.83 6.77
N PHE A 173 11.89 -20.78 5.71
CA PHE A 173 12.97 -19.80 5.60
C PHE A 173 12.44 -18.37 5.61
N ALA A 174 11.38 -18.08 4.83
CA ALA A 174 10.81 -16.74 4.68
C ALA A 174 9.99 -16.25 5.89
N SER A 175 9.60 -17.14 6.81
CA SER A 175 8.75 -16.80 7.95
C SER A 175 9.40 -17.18 9.28
N ASN A 176 9.46 -18.47 9.60
CA ASN A 176 9.89 -18.96 10.90
C ASN A 176 11.35 -18.59 11.18
N PHE A 177 12.24 -18.77 10.19
CA PHE A 177 13.65 -18.46 10.37
C PHE A 177 13.92 -16.96 10.40
N VAL A 178 13.18 -16.14 9.65
CA VAL A 178 13.26 -14.67 9.79
C VAL A 178 12.93 -14.24 11.22
N LEU A 179 11.86 -14.79 11.81
CA LEU A 179 11.51 -14.51 13.20
C LEU A 179 12.60 -14.99 14.17
N ALA A 180 13.11 -16.21 14.00
CA ALA A 180 14.19 -16.74 14.83
C ALA A 180 15.44 -15.85 14.76
N LEU A 181 15.85 -15.41 13.57
CA LEU A 181 16.98 -14.51 13.37
C LEU A 181 16.77 -13.15 14.05
N ALA A 182 15.57 -12.57 13.94
CA ALA A 182 15.25 -11.31 14.58
C ALA A 182 15.31 -11.41 16.11
N VAL A 183 14.83 -12.52 16.69
CA VAL A 183 14.92 -12.79 18.14
C VAL A 183 16.38 -12.99 18.57
N THR A 184 17.16 -13.77 17.81
CA THR A 184 18.59 -13.99 18.08
C THR A 184 19.38 -12.67 18.02
N ALA A 185 19.09 -11.80 17.05
CA ALA A 185 19.73 -10.48 16.95
C ALA A 185 19.39 -9.60 18.16
N ALA A 186 18.13 -9.62 18.62
CA ALA A 186 17.71 -8.87 19.81
C ALA A 186 18.38 -9.39 21.09
N ASP A 187 18.53 -10.70 21.23
CA ASP A 187 19.27 -11.31 22.34
C ASP A 187 20.73 -10.85 22.35
N LEU A 188 21.41 -10.90 21.19
CA LEU A 188 22.80 -10.47 21.07
C LEU A 188 22.99 -8.99 21.45
N LEU A 189 22.11 -8.10 20.98
CA LEU A 189 22.15 -6.68 21.34
C LEU A 189 21.88 -6.46 22.84
N THR A 190 21.01 -7.26 23.44
CA THR A 190 20.75 -7.23 24.88
C THR A 190 21.99 -7.63 25.66
N ARG A 191 22.69 -8.71 25.25
CA ARG A 191 23.98 -9.12 25.85
C ARG A 191 25.06 -8.04 25.70
N ALA A 192 25.01 -7.25 24.63
CA ALA A 192 25.89 -6.09 24.41
C ALA A 192 25.48 -4.82 25.18
N GLY A 193 24.44 -4.89 26.03
CA GLY A 193 24.01 -3.77 26.88
C GLY A 193 22.98 -2.83 26.27
N VAL A 194 22.40 -3.15 25.11
CA VAL A 194 21.34 -2.36 24.48
C VAL A 194 20.02 -2.63 25.19
N LYS A 195 19.42 -1.58 25.77
CA LYS A 195 18.06 -1.64 26.32
C LYS A 195 17.04 -1.65 25.18
N ASP A 196 15.95 -2.39 25.37
CA ASP A 196 14.86 -2.50 24.39
C ASP A 196 15.32 -2.92 22.98
N ALA A 197 16.24 -3.88 22.90
CA ALA A 197 16.88 -4.33 21.66
C ALA A 197 15.89 -4.70 20.54
N ARG A 198 14.73 -5.29 20.88
CA ARG A 198 13.66 -5.55 19.91
C ARG A 198 13.16 -4.26 19.26
N ALA A 199 12.88 -3.22 20.04
CA ALA A 199 12.40 -1.95 19.51
C ALA A 199 13.47 -1.26 18.66
N ALA A 200 14.74 -1.31 19.10
CA ALA A 200 15.88 -0.78 18.35
C ALA A 200 16.07 -1.48 16.99
N LEU A 201 15.86 -2.81 16.92
CA LEU A 201 16.00 -3.58 15.68
C LEU A 201 14.78 -3.54 14.76
N THR A 202 13.60 -3.21 15.28
CA THR A 202 12.35 -3.25 14.49
C THR A 202 12.45 -2.48 13.16
N PRO A 203 12.93 -1.22 13.13
CA PRO A 203 13.09 -0.48 11.87
C PRO A 203 14.03 -1.17 10.88
N LEU A 204 15.13 -1.74 11.38
CA LEU A 204 16.12 -2.44 10.54
C LEU A 204 15.55 -3.73 9.94
N VAL A 205 14.84 -4.53 10.72
CA VAL A 205 14.21 -5.78 10.25
C VAL A 205 13.13 -5.48 9.21
N LEU A 206 12.28 -4.47 9.44
CA LEU A 206 11.25 -4.08 8.49
C LEU A 206 11.85 -3.55 7.18
N SER A 207 12.88 -2.69 7.27
CA SER A 207 13.58 -2.20 6.09
C SER A 207 14.29 -3.32 5.31
N THR A 208 14.89 -4.29 6.00
CA THR A 208 15.54 -5.44 5.35
C THR A 208 14.53 -6.28 4.56
N ALA A 209 13.36 -6.56 5.13
CA ALA A 209 12.30 -7.29 4.45
C ALA A 209 11.75 -6.50 3.24
N ALA A 210 11.55 -5.19 3.39
CA ALA A 210 11.11 -4.32 2.30
C ALA A 210 12.13 -4.24 1.15
N ASN A 211 13.42 -4.09 1.48
CA ASN A 211 14.48 -4.05 0.47
C ASN A 211 14.56 -5.37 -0.31
N TRP A 212 14.43 -6.52 0.38
CA TRP A 212 14.39 -7.83 -0.30
C TRP A 212 13.18 -7.95 -1.23
N ALA A 213 12.00 -7.49 -0.82
CA ALA A 213 10.81 -7.52 -1.67
C ALA A 213 10.97 -6.66 -2.94
N GLY A 214 11.72 -5.56 -2.87
CA GLY A 214 11.94 -4.66 -4.00
C GLY A 214 13.10 -5.04 -4.92
N ALA A 215 14.26 -5.41 -4.36
CA ALA A 215 15.50 -5.62 -5.11
C ALA A 215 16.05 -7.05 -5.04
N GLY A 216 15.34 -7.97 -4.36
CA GLY A 216 15.76 -9.36 -4.23
C GLY A 216 17.17 -9.48 -3.63
N PRO A 217 18.07 -10.31 -4.20
CA PRO A 217 19.43 -10.47 -3.69
C PRO A 217 20.29 -9.20 -3.83
N ALA A 218 19.94 -8.26 -4.72
CA ALA A 218 20.68 -7.00 -4.89
C ALA A 218 20.48 -6.02 -3.72
N ALA A 219 19.49 -6.26 -2.86
CA ALA A 219 19.31 -5.56 -1.59
C ALA A 219 20.41 -5.85 -0.57
N LEU A 220 21.25 -6.84 -0.81
CA LEU A 220 22.26 -7.27 0.15
C LEU A 220 23.30 -6.17 0.38
N THR A 221 23.43 -5.75 1.63
CA THR A 221 24.41 -4.74 2.08
C THR A 221 25.18 -5.26 3.30
N GLY A 222 26.18 -4.51 3.76
CA GLY A 222 26.98 -4.85 4.95
C GLY A 222 28.41 -5.28 4.62
N PRO A 223 29.18 -5.69 5.64
CA PRO A 223 30.63 -5.93 5.50
C PRO A 223 30.94 -7.03 4.49
N ILE A 224 30.19 -8.15 4.51
CA ILE A 224 30.39 -9.27 3.56
C ILE A 224 30.14 -8.82 2.11
N ALA A 225 29.06 -8.08 1.87
CA ALA A 225 28.71 -7.60 0.53
C ALA A 225 29.77 -6.65 -0.07
N ARG A 226 30.51 -5.92 0.78
CA ARG A 226 31.59 -5.01 0.36
C ARG A 226 32.99 -5.63 0.47
N GLY A 227 33.11 -6.91 0.83
CA GLY A 227 34.39 -7.61 0.98
C GLY A 227 35.22 -7.21 2.22
N ASP A 228 34.58 -6.66 3.25
CA ASP A 228 35.24 -6.26 4.50
C ASP A 228 35.42 -7.46 5.45
N GLU A 229 36.42 -8.28 5.16
CA GLU A 229 36.76 -9.47 5.95
C GLU A 229 37.39 -9.13 7.31
N GLU A 230 37.88 -7.90 7.52
CA GLU A 230 38.37 -7.46 8.82
C GLU A 230 37.22 -7.32 9.81
N THR A 231 36.14 -6.63 9.41
CA THR A 231 34.92 -6.52 10.22
C THR A 231 34.31 -7.89 10.51
N VAL A 232 34.28 -8.81 9.53
CA VAL A 232 33.75 -10.18 9.74
C VAL A 232 34.58 -10.94 10.78
N ARG A 233 35.92 -10.80 10.76
CA ARG A 233 36.79 -11.41 11.76
C ARG A 233 36.59 -10.81 13.15
N ALA A 234 36.38 -9.50 13.24
CA ALA A 234 36.06 -8.82 14.49
C ALA A 234 34.73 -9.31 15.07
N HIS A 235 33.70 -9.50 14.24
CA HIS A 235 32.43 -10.10 14.68
C HIS A 235 32.63 -11.51 15.23
N HIS A 236 33.41 -12.35 14.55
CA HIS A 236 33.67 -13.72 14.99
C HIS A 236 34.40 -13.75 16.36
N ALA A 237 35.38 -12.86 16.57
CA ALA A 237 36.06 -12.73 17.85
C ALA A 237 35.11 -12.26 18.97
N ALA A 238 34.26 -11.26 18.68
CA ALA A 238 33.27 -10.76 19.64
C ALA A 238 32.20 -11.80 20.00
N LEU A 239 31.74 -12.58 19.02
CA LEU A 239 30.78 -13.67 19.25
C LEU A 239 31.40 -14.80 20.06
N ALA A 240 32.67 -15.14 19.83
CA ALA A 240 33.34 -16.18 20.63
C ALA A 240 33.40 -15.85 22.12
N ASP A 241 33.40 -14.56 22.47
CA ASP A 241 33.40 -14.07 23.86
C ASP A 241 31.97 -13.92 24.42
N VAL A 242 31.08 -13.23 23.70
CA VAL A 242 29.77 -12.80 24.22
C VAL A 242 28.65 -13.83 23.98
N ALA A 243 28.75 -14.63 22.91
CA ALA A 243 27.71 -15.57 22.51
C ALA A 243 28.30 -16.75 21.69
N PRO A 244 29.15 -17.60 22.29
CA PRO A 244 29.82 -18.69 21.58
C PRO A 244 28.83 -19.72 21.00
N ASP A 245 27.64 -19.82 21.59
CA ASP A 245 26.52 -20.62 21.12
C ASP A 245 25.99 -20.20 19.74
N LEU A 246 26.14 -18.92 19.38
CA LEU A 246 25.65 -18.38 18.09
C LEU A 246 26.69 -18.46 16.97
N LEU A 247 27.93 -18.84 17.27
CA LEU A 247 29.03 -18.86 16.32
C LEU A 247 28.76 -19.78 15.11
N PRO A 248 28.25 -21.02 15.27
CA PRO A 248 27.93 -21.87 14.12
C PRO A 248 26.88 -21.26 13.20
N ALA A 249 25.86 -20.61 13.76
CA ALA A 249 24.80 -19.96 13.00
C ALA A 249 25.33 -18.73 12.25
N TYR A 250 26.15 -17.91 12.91
CA TYR A 250 26.80 -16.76 12.27
C TYR A 250 27.64 -17.19 11.07
N THR A 251 28.49 -18.21 11.25
CA THR A 251 29.36 -18.72 10.17
C THR A 251 28.54 -19.24 8.99
N ALA A 252 27.52 -20.07 9.25
CA ALA A 252 26.66 -20.61 8.18
C ALA A 252 25.94 -19.50 7.39
N LEU A 253 25.44 -18.47 8.10
CA LEU A 253 24.80 -17.32 7.45
C LEU A 253 25.79 -16.46 6.69
N ALA A 254 26.98 -16.21 7.24
CA ALA A 254 28.03 -15.45 6.58
C ALA A 254 28.45 -16.12 5.27
N ASP A 255 28.63 -17.44 5.27
CA ASP A 255 28.95 -18.21 4.07
C ASP A 255 27.82 -18.18 3.04
N ARG A 256 26.56 -18.27 3.50
CA ARG A 256 25.40 -18.11 2.62
C ARG A 256 25.33 -16.69 2.04
N THR A 257 25.62 -15.67 2.84
CA THR A 257 25.67 -14.27 2.39
C THR A 257 26.77 -14.07 1.34
N ARG A 258 27.95 -14.67 1.51
CA ARG A 258 29.01 -14.66 0.49
C ARG A 258 28.53 -15.31 -0.82
N ALA A 259 27.86 -16.46 -0.73
CA ALA A 259 27.32 -17.13 -1.91
C ALA A 259 26.26 -16.29 -2.65
N VAL A 260 25.39 -15.59 -1.92
CA VAL A 260 24.39 -14.66 -2.49
C VAL A 260 25.08 -13.45 -3.14
N ALA A 261 26.09 -12.87 -2.47
CA ALA A 261 26.86 -11.74 -2.99
C ALA A 261 27.64 -12.10 -4.26
N ALA A 262 28.15 -13.34 -4.36
CA ALA A 262 28.96 -13.78 -5.49
C ALA A 262 28.14 -14.10 -6.75
N ASN A 263 26.94 -14.68 -6.60
CA ASN A 263 26.26 -15.33 -7.74
C ASN A 263 24.89 -14.75 -8.13
N GLY A 264 24.25 -13.90 -7.30
CA GLY A 264 22.79 -13.73 -7.44
C GLY A 264 22.07 -15.09 -7.34
N PHE A 265 20.74 -15.15 -7.39
CA PHE A 265 20.09 -16.45 -7.58
C PHE A 265 20.21 -16.83 -9.06
N PRO A 266 20.58 -18.07 -9.42
CA PRO A 266 20.40 -18.53 -10.80
C PRO A 266 18.90 -18.56 -11.10
N ASP A 267 18.47 -17.84 -12.14
CA ASP A 267 17.15 -18.01 -12.73
C ASP A 267 17.03 -19.45 -13.24
N HIS A 268 16.38 -20.31 -12.48
CA HIS A 268 15.95 -21.62 -12.97
C HIS A 268 14.69 -21.40 -13.82
N GLN A 269 14.88 -21.14 -15.12
CA GLN A 269 13.88 -21.52 -16.11
C GLN A 269 13.83 -23.06 -16.17
N PRO A 270 12.65 -23.70 -16.16
CA PRO A 270 12.56 -25.14 -16.37
C PRO A 270 12.95 -25.47 -17.81
N ASP A 271 13.80 -26.48 -17.96
CA ASP A 271 14.30 -27.02 -19.23
C ASP A 271 13.18 -27.34 -20.23
N HIS A 272 13.24 -26.74 -21.42
CA HIS A 272 12.66 -27.33 -22.63
C HIS A 272 13.71 -27.30 -23.76
N GLN A 273 14.03 -28.50 -24.26
CA GLN A 273 14.94 -28.79 -25.37
C GLN A 273 14.47 -28.21 -26.73
N PRO A 274 15.38 -28.09 -27.71
CA PRO A 274 15.20 -27.25 -28.89
C PRO A 274 14.58 -28.00 -30.07
N ASP A 275 13.69 -27.33 -30.80
CA ASP A 275 13.70 -27.19 -32.27
C ASP A 275 12.30 -26.82 -32.76
N HIS A 276 12.18 -25.59 -33.27
CA HIS A 276 11.42 -25.23 -34.48
C HIS A 276 11.32 -23.69 -34.54
N GLN A 277 12.05 -23.07 -35.46
CA GLN A 277 11.59 -21.81 -36.04
C GLN A 277 10.29 -22.10 -36.80
N PRO A 278 9.22 -21.32 -36.56
CA PRO A 278 8.84 -20.38 -37.61
C PRO A 278 8.25 -19.04 -37.13
N ASP A 279 8.51 -18.02 -37.93
CA ASP A 279 7.76 -16.77 -38.15
C ASP A 279 6.94 -16.16 -37.00
N HIS A 280 7.51 -15.10 -36.41
CA HIS A 280 6.76 -14.15 -35.60
C HIS A 280 5.88 -13.24 -36.46
N GLN A 281 4.64 -13.67 -36.70
CA GLN A 281 3.51 -12.73 -36.76
C GLN A 281 2.91 -12.67 -35.35
N HIS A 282 3.20 -11.58 -34.63
CA HIS A 282 2.73 -11.35 -33.27
C HIS A 282 1.71 -10.20 -33.26
N HIS A 283 0.55 -10.45 -32.66
CA HIS A 283 -0.34 -9.45 -32.07
C HIS A 283 -0.79 -9.96 -30.68
N PRO A 284 -1.10 -9.05 -29.73
CA PRO A 284 -0.50 -9.07 -28.40
C PRO A 284 -1.49 -9.39 -27.27
N GLY A 285 -0.97 -9.70 -26.08
CA GLY A 285 -1.77 -9.89 -24.86
C GLY A 285 -0.94 -10.03 -23.60
N GLY A 286 -0.15 -8.99 -23.28
CA GLY A 286 0.63 -8.90 -22.04
C GLY A 286 1.61 -7.74 -22.15
N THR A 287 1.22 -6.56 -21.67
CA THR A 287 2.08 -5.37 -21.72
C THR A 287 3.27 -5.56 -20.79
N PRO A 288 4.53 -5.45 -21.25
CA PRO A 288 5.68 -5.37 -20.36
C PRO A 288 5.56 -4.08 -19.56
N VAL A 289 5.62 -4.17 -18.22
CA VAL A 289 5.72 -2.98 -17.35
C VAL A 289 7.05 -2.33 -17.65
N SER A 290 7.03 -1.16 -18.30
CA SER A 290 8.24 -0.40 -18.58
C SER A 290 8.80 0.18 -17.28
N THR A 291 10.05 -0.13 -16.96
CA THR A 291 10.74 0.50 -15.84
C THR A 291 11.03 1.98 -16.16
N PRO A 292 10.74 2.91 -15.23
CA PRO A 292 10.98 4.33 -15.43
C PRO A 292 12.47 4.62 -15.62
N LYS A 293 12.80 5.54 -16.52
CA LYS A 293 14.18 6.01 -16.66
C LYS A 293 14.50 7.01 -15.55
N ILE A 294 15.55 6.75 -14.79
CA ILE A 294 16.01 7.60 -13.69
C ILE A 294 17.02 8.61 -14.22
N VAL A 295 16.85 9.88 -13.87
CA VAL A 295 17.77 10.98 -14.19
C VAL A 295 18.10 11.76 -12.92
N ARG A 296 19.38 12.10 -12.75
CA ARG A 296 19.92 12.70 -11.51
C ARG A 296 20.38 14.14 -11.70
N THR A 297 20.54 14.57 -12.96
CA THR A 297 20.93 15.94 -13.31
C THR A 297 19.86 16.60 -14.19
N ARG A 298 19.85 17.93 -14.19
CA ARG A 298 18.94 18.72 -15.03
C ARG A 298 19.25 18.51 -16.51
N GLU A 299 20.52 18.33 -16.84
CA GLU A 299 21.02 18.12 -18.19
C GLU A 299 20.51 16.77 -18.74
N GLU A 300 20.59 15.70 -17.96
CA GLU A 300 19.99 14.40 -18.28
C GLU A 300 18.47 14.49 -18.47
N LEU A 301 17.78 15.18 -17.55
CA LEU A 301 16.33 15.38 -17.63
C LEU A 301 15.92 16.10 -18.91
N ARG A 302 16.60 17.21 -19.24
CA ARG A 302 16.32 17.98 -20.46
C ARG A 302 16.60 17.17 -21.72
N ALA A 303 17.70 16.42 -21.74
CA ALA A 303 18.03 15.53 -22.85
C ALA A 303 16.96 14.44 -23.04
N ALA A 304 16.48 13.84 -21.94
CA ALA A 304 15.44 12.81 -21.97
C ALA A 304 14.08 13.35 -22.45
N LEU A 305 13.73 14.59 -22.10
CA LEU A 305 12.47 15.22 -22.50
C LEU A 305 12.50 15.87 -23.90
N ALA A 306 13.68 16.10 -24.48
CA ALA A 306 13.81 16.79 -25.76
C ALA A 306 13.03 16.12 -26.92
N PRO A 307 12.99 14.78 -27.07
CA PRO A 307 12.17 14.13 -28.09
C PRO A 307 10.67 14.41 -27.92
N ALA A 308 10.14 14.27 -26.71
CA ALA A 308 8.74 14.51 -26.38
C ALA A 308 8.32 15.96 -26.68
N ARG A 309 9.19 16.93 -26.37
CA ARG A 309 8.96 18.34 -26.73
C ARG A 309 8.90 18.56 -28.24
N ARG A 310 9.81 17.94 -29.00
CA ARG A 310 9.84 18.09 -30.47
C ARG A 310 8.61 17.50 -31.14
N SER A 311 8.02 16.46 -30.57
CA SER A 311 6.77 15.86 -31.07
C SER A 311 5.51 16.56 -30.59
N GLY A 312 5.62 17.58 -29.72
CA GLY A 312 4.46 18.23 -29.11
C GLY A 312 3.70 17.35 -28.12
N ALA A 313 4.36 16.34 -27.56
CA ALA A 313 3.77 15.45 -26.56
C ALA A 313 3.47 16.23 -25.28
N ARG A 314 2.31 15.96 -24.66
CA ARG A 314 1.89 16.58 -23.41
C ARG A 314 2.65 15.99 -22.23
N ILE A 315 3.36 16.82 -21.48
CA ILE A 315 4.21 16.41 -20.36
C ILE A 315 3.51 16.70 -19.03
N GLY A 316 3.33 15.66 -18.22
CA GLY A 316 2.81 15.74 -16.86
C GLY A 316 3.94 15.71 -15.82
N LEU A 317 3.83 16.52 -14.77
CA LEU A 317 4.75 16.50 -13.63
C LEU A 317 4.01 16.15 -12.34
N VAL A 318 4.53 15.20 -11.58
CA VAL A 318 4.11 14.92 -10.20
C VAL A 318 5.28 15.21 -9.25
N PRO A 319 5.29 16.37 -8.56
CA PRO A 319 6.33 16.68 -7.59
C PRO A 319 6.14 15.88 -6.29
N THR A 320 7.16 15.14 -5.87
CA THR A 320 7.13 14.39 -4.60
C THR A 320 8.42 14.55 -3.80
N MET A 321 8.32 14.26 -2.49
CA MET A 321 9.46 14.11 -1.59
C MET A 321 9.84 12.64 -1.33
N GLY A 322 9.23 11.68 -2.03
CA GLY A 322 9.42 10.25 -1.78
C GLY A 322 8.64 9.70 -0.60
N PHE A 323 8.92 8.44 -0.29
CA PHE A 323 8.13 7.58 0.61
C PHE A 323 6.66 7.54 0.18
N LEU A 324 6.46 7.07 -1.03
CA LEU A 324 5.20 7.10 -1.76
C LEU A 324 4.15 6.20 -1.12
N HIS A 325 2.89 6.56 -1.35
CA HIS A 325 1.71 5.86 -0.86
C HIS A 325 0.60 6.02 -1.90
N GLU A 326 -0.57 5.41 -1.69
CA GLU A 326 -1.65 5.41 -2.70
C GLU A 326 -2.11 6.82 -3.10
N GLY A 327 -2.03 7.80 -2.19
CA GLY A 327 -2.25 9.22 -2.54
C GLY A 327 -1.27 9.78 -3.58
N HIS A 328 -0.02 9.30 -3.63
CA HIS A 328 0.91 9.66 -4.70
C HIS A 328 0.64 8.83 -5.96
N ALA A 329 0.37 7.53 -5.80
CA ALA A 329 0.02 6.65 -6.93
C ALA A 329 -1.21 7.17 -7.69
N SER A 330 -2.22 7.72 -7.00
CA SER A 330 -3.37 8.34 -7.66
C SER A 330 -3.02 9.58 -8.49
N LEU A 331 -2.04 10.38 -8.05
CA LEU A 331 -1.54 11.52 -8.84
C LEU A 331 -0.82 11.03 -10.10
N LEU A 332 0.01 9.98 -9.97
CA LEU A 332 0.74 9.39 -11.09
C LEU A 332 -0.21 8.77 -12.14
N ARG A 333 -1.22 8.01 -11.70
CA ARG A 333 -2.24 7.46 -12.61
C ARG A 333 -3.02 8.56 -13.34
N ALA A 334 -3.43 9.60 -12.64
CA ALA A 334 -4.11 10.74 -13.28
C ALA A 334 -3.20 11.52 -14.24
N ALA A 335 -1.89 11.59 -13.97
CA ALA A 335 -0.93 12.15 -14.90
C ALA A 335 -0.82 11.27 -16.16
N ARG A 336 -0.76 9.95 -15.99
CA ARG A 336 -0.70 8.99 -17.09
C ARG A 336 -1.93 9.05 -18.00
N GLU A 337 -3.12 9.23 -17.41
CA GLU A 337 -4.39 9.37 -18.13
C GLU A 337 -4.47 10.66 -18.98
N ARG A 338 -3.75 11.71 -18.58
CA ARG A 338 -3.90 13.07 -19.14
C ARG A 338 -2.70 13.55 -19.95
N CYS A 339 -1.59 12.85 -19.90
CA CYS A 339 -0.32 13.26 -20.49
C CYS A 339 0.31 12.11 -21.26
N ASP A 340 1.10 12.44 -22.27
CA ASP A 340 1.84 11.49 -23.12
C ASP A 340 3.18 11.10 -22.48
N VAL A 341 3.75 11.98 -21.66
CA VAL A 341 4.96 11.69 -20.86
C VAL A 341 4.73 12.09 -19.42
N VAL A 342 4.99 11.18 -18.48
CA VAL A 342 4.87 11.41 -17.04
C VAL A 342 6.25 11.51 -16.41
N VAL A 343 6.49 12.63 -15.74
CA VAL A 343 7.69 12.88 -14.94
C VAL A 343 7.32 12.92 -13.47
N MET A 344 7.99 12.11 -12.66
CA MET A 344 7.92 12.20 -11.20
C MET A 344 9.20 12.84 -10.68
N SER A 345 9.11 13.84 -9.80
CA SER A 345 10.28 14.27 -9.03
C SER A 345 10.37 13.50 -7.72
N LEU A 346 11.58 13.11 -7.33
CA LEU A 346 11.87 12.45 -6.07
C LEU A 346 12.93 13.27 -5.31
N PHE A 347 12.49 14.24 -4.51
CA PHE A 347 13.41 15.17 -3.85
C PHE A 347 12.89 15.67 -2.50
N VAL A 348 13.56 15.28 -1.42
CA VAL A 348 13.33 15.84 -0.08
C VAL A 348 13.97 17.22 -0.02
N ASN A 349 13.16 18.27 -0.19
CA ASN A 349 13.63 19.65 -0.21
C ASN A 349 14.04 20.12 1.20
N PRO A 350 15.32 20.44 1.48
CA PRO A 350 15.72 20.91 2.81
C PRO A 350 15.14 22.28 3.18
N THR A 351 14.90 23.15 2.20
CA THR A 351 14.57 24.57 2.41
C THR A 351 13.16 24.82 2.93
N GLN A 352 12.28 23.82 2.86
CA GLN A 352 10.92 23.88 3.40
C GLN A 352 10.80 23.29 4.81
N PHE A 353 11.89 22.83 5.42
CA PHE A 353 11.90 22.34 6.79
C PHE A 353 12.47 23.41 7.74
N GLY A 354 11.77 23.64 8.85
CA GLY A 354 12.29 24.46 9.95
C GLY A 354 13.42 23.77 10.72
N PRO A 355 14.20 24.51 11.55
CA PRO A 355 15.32 23.96 12.33
C PRO A 355 14.94 22.81 13.28
N ASN A 356 13.68 22.80 13.75
CA ASN A 356 13.13 21.81 14.68
C ASN A 356 12.19 20.81 13.96
N GLU A 357 12.17 20.78 12.63
CA GLU A 357 11.34 19.86 11.86
C GLU A 357 12.09 18.58 11.46
N ASP A 358 11.35 17.62 10.94
CA ASP A 358 11.75 16.22 10.78
C ASP A 358 12.65 15.94 9.56
N LEU A 359 13.48 16.90 9.08
CA LEU A 359 14.29 16.70 7.86
C LEU A 359 15.19 15.45 7.93
N ALA A 360 15.87 15.26 9.06
CA ALA A 360 16.77 14.12 9.27
C ALA A 360 16.02 12.81 9.49
N ALA A 361 14.78 12.88 10.01
CA ALA A 361 13.93 11.71 10.27
C ALA A 361 12.96 11.40 9.12
N TYR A 362 12.89 12.25 8.09
CA TYR A 362 11.96 12.11 6.98
C TYR A 362 12.23 10.78 6.27
N PRO A 363 11.22 9.91 6.10
CA PRO A 363 11.44 8.57 5.57
C PRO A 363 11.88 8.64 4.12
N ARG A 364 12.82 7.75 3.74
CA ARG A 364 13.37 7.65 2.38
C ARG A 364 13.49 6.19 2.01
N ASP A 365 12.87 5.82 0.89
CA ASP A 365 12.95 4.48 0.31
C ASP A 365 12.83 4.61 -1.21
N GLU A 366 13.94 4.98 -1.85
CA GLU A 366 13.96 5.22 -3.31
C GLU A 366 13.53 3.97 -4.09
N ALA A 367 13.84 2.76 -3.61
CA ALA A 367 13.47 1.52 -4.28
C ALA A 367 11.95 1.29 -4.27
N ALA A 368 11.31 1.46 -3.11
CA ALA A 368 9.85 1.38 -3.01
C ALA A 368 9.16 2.47 -3.86
N ASP A 369 9.71 3.68 -3.85
CA ASP A 369 9.19 4.81 -4.64
C ASP A 369 9.25 4.52 -6.16
N LEU A 370 10.35 3.91 -6.63
CA LEU A 370 10.51 3.51 -8.02
C LEU A 370 9.56 2.37 -8.42
N ALA A 371 9.25 1.45 -7.51
CA ALA A 371 8.26 0.39 -7.77
C ALA A 371 6.86 0.97 -7.97
N VAL A 372 6.46 1.94 -7.14
CA VAL A 372 5.18 2.67 -7.31
C VAL A 372 5.18 3.44 -8.63
N ALA A 373 6.29 4.09 -8.99
CA ALA A 373 6.41 4.80 -10.26
C ALA A 373 6.30 3.86 -11.47
N ALA A 374 6.94 2.69 -11.44
CA ALA A 374 6.84 1.69 -12.50
C ALA A 374 5.42 1.16 -12.65
N ALA A 375 4.74 0.83 -11.55
CA ALA A 375 3.36 0.36 -11.56
C ALA A 375 2.37 1.41 -12.10
N ALA A 376 2.71 2.70 -12.01
CA ALA A 376 1.93 3.81 -12.55
C ALA A 376 2.40 4.27 -13.94
N GLU A 377 3.27 3.49 -14.61
CA GLU A 377 3.78 3.75 -15.96
C GLU A 377 4.45 5.14 -16.10
N VAL A 378 5.22 5.53 -15.09
CA VAL A 378 6.05 6.74 -15.12
C VAL A 378 7.17 6.58 -16.15
N ASP A 379 7.35 7.56 -17.01
CA ASP A 379 8.42 7.54 -18.02
C ASP A 379 9.77 7.96 -17.42
N LEU A 380 9.77 9.00 -16.59
CA LEU A 380 10.98 9.61 -16.03
C LEU A 380 10.87 9.88 -14.54
N VAL A 381 11.89 9.48 -13.78
CA VAL A 381 12.05 9.85 -12.38
C VAL A 381 13.25 10.79 -12.24
N TYR A 382 12.96 12.05 -11.89
CA TYR A 382 13.99 13.06 -11.61
C TYR A 382 14.33 13.06 -10.12
N ALA A 383 15.47 12.45 -9.77
CA ALA A 383 15.92 12.26 -8.39
C ALA A 383 17.25 13.00 -8.11
N PRO A 384 17.27 14.34 -8.13
CA PRO A 384 18.50 15.10 -7.97
C PRO A 384 19.03 15.07 -6.53
N ALA A 385 20.35 15.18 -6.39
CA ALA A 385 20.98 15.47 -5.11
C ALA A 385 20.73 16.94 -4.70
N ALA A 386 20.77 17.22 -3.38
CA ALA A 386 20.44 18.55 -2.85
C ALA A 386 21.42 19.64 -3.30
N ASP A 387 22.70 19.31 -3.48
CA ASP A 387 23.74 20.20 -4.01
C ASP A 387 23.56 20.53 -5.50
N HIS A 388 22.93 19.65 -6.28
CA HIS A 388 22.51 19.96 -7.65
C HIS A 388 21.31 20.92 -7.69
N VAL A 389 20.38 20.79 -6.73
CA VAL A 389 19.23 21.71 -6.62
C VAL A 389 19.67 23.05 -6.02
N TYR A 390 20.54 23.03 -5.03
CA TYR A 390 21.02 24.19 -4.26
C TYR A 390 22.56 24.19 -4.20
N PRO A 391 23.24 24.63 -5.28
CA PRO A 391 24.70 24.70 -5.29
C PRO A 391 25.24 25.73 -4.29
N GLN A 392 26.53 25.64 -3.99
CA GLN A 392 27.19 26.61 -3.10
C GLN A 392 26.97 28.05 -3.59
N GLY A 393 26.51 28.94 -2.70
CA GLY A 393 26.19 30.33 -3.03
C GLY A 393 24.82 30.54 -3.68
N PHE A 394 23.92 29.53 -3.67
CA PHE A 394 22.56 29.68 -4.17
C PHE A 394 21.81 30.83 -3.44
N ALA A 395 21.44 31.87 -4.19
CA ALA A 395 20.93 33.13 -3.63
C ALA A 395 19.47 33.44 -4.02
N THR A 396 18.84 32.63 -4.87
CA THR A 396 17.51 32.94 -5.42
C THR A 396 16.40 32.28 -4.61
N THR A 397 15.39 33.05 -4.23
CA THR A 397 14.15 32.52 -3.64
C THR A 397 12.94 33.04 -4.41
N VAL A 398 11.87 32.26 -4.44
CA VAL A 398 10.55 32.68 -4.93
C VAL A 398 9.63 32.75 -3.71
N GLU A 399 8.94 33.87 -3.52
CA GLU A 399 8.07 34.07 -2.35
C GLU A 399 6.72 34.63 -2.80
N VAL A 400 5.64 33.99 -2.35
CA VAL A 400 4.27 34.49 -2.50
C VAL A 400 3.93 35.24 -1.22
N GLY A 401 3.63 36.53 -1.34
CA GLY A 401 3.31 37.39 -0.20
C GLY A 401 1.83 37.36 0.20
N GLY A 402 1.50 38.11 1.25
CA GLY A 402 0.12 38.31 1.72
C GLY A 402 -0.40 37.19 2.63
N GLU A 403 -1.72 37.15 2.81
CA GLU A 403 -2.38 36.21 3.74
C GLU A 403 -2.14 34.75 3.38
N LEU A 404 -1.94 34.43 2.10
CA LEU A 404 -1.74 33.06 1.61
C LEU A 404 -0.61 32.30 2.33
N THR A 405 0.43 33.01 2.76
CA THR A 405 1.62 32.45 3.41
C THR A 405 1.77 32.86 4.87
N SER A 406 0.80 33.57 5.45
CA SER A 406 0.81 34.02 6.85
C SER A 406 -0.34 33.48 7.71
N VAL A 407 -1.23 32.66 7.15
CA VAL A 407 -2.32 31.96 7.86
C VAL A 407 -2.14 30.44 7.85
N LEU A 408 -2.98 29.69 8.57
CA LEU A 408 -2.96 28.21 8.58
C LEU A 408 -1.55 27.67 8.84
N CYS A 409 -0.97 26.83 7.98
CA CYS A 409 0.41 26.35 8.17
C CYS A 409 1.45 27.47 8.09
N GLY A 410 1.17 28.55 7.36
CA GLY A 410 2.08 29.69 7.14
C GLY A 410 2.12 30.69 8.29
N ASP A 411 1.25 30.54 9.28
CA ASP A 411 1.28 31.35 10.50
C ASP A 411 2.69 31.34 11.13
N PRO A 412 3.26 32.51 11.48
CA PRO A 412 4.58 32.62 12.11
C PRO A 412 4.75 31.80 13.39
N VAL A 413 3.68 31.55 14.17
CA VAL A 413 3.75 30.73 15.38
C VAL A 413 3.66 29.22 15.09
N ARG A 414 3.45 28.83 13.82
CA ARG A 414 3.36 27.44 13.35
C ARG A 414 4.58 27.09 12.50
N ARG A 415 4.47 27.03 11.16
CA ARG A 415 5.63 26.81 10.26
C ARG A 415 6.22 28.09 9.70
N GLY A 416 5.43 29.17 9.64
CA GLY A 416 5.84 30.45 9.09
C GLY A 416 5.94 30.48 7.55
N ALA A 417 6.02 31.70 7.00
CA ALA A 417 6.15 31.94 5.56
C ALA A 417 7.40 31.30 4.94
N ALA A 418 8.45 31.04 5.74
CA ALA A 418 9.67 30.39 5.27
C ALA A 418 9.44 28.98 4.72
N HIS A 419 8.48 28.23 5.29
CA HIS A 419 8.07 26.93 4.75
C HIS A 419 7.58 27.06 3.32
N PHE A 420 6.66 27.99 3.06
CA PHE A 420 6.11 28.21 1.72
C PHE A 420 7.13 28.81 0.75
N ARG A 421 8.05 29.68 1.20
CA ARG A 421 9.18 30.14 0.38
C ARG A 421 10.03 28.96 -0.12
N GLY A 422 10.30 27.98 0.75
CA GLY A 422 11.00 26.76 0.37
C GLY A 422 10.23 25.96 -0.69
N VAL A 423 8.92 25.80 -0.50
CA VAL A 423 8.01 25.13 -1.44
C VAL A 423 7.96 25.84 -2.80
N THR A 424 7.68 27.15 -2.83
CA THR A 424 7.58 27.92 -4.08
C THR A 424 8.92 27.95 -4.83
N THR A 425 10.03 28.06 -4.11
CA THR A 425 11.37 28.02 -4.72
C THR A 425 11.64 26.67 -5.39
N VAL A 426 11.40 25.54 -4.70
CA VAL A 426 11.65 24.22 -5.30
C VAL A 426 10.67 23.92 -6.44
N VAL A 427 9.39 24.26 -6.29
CA VAL A 427 8.38 24.03 -7.34
C VAL A 427 8.69 24.86 -8.57
N ALA A 428 9.05 26.14 -8.44
CA ALA A 428 9.45 26.96 -9.58
C ALA A 428 10.67 26.37 -10.33
N LYS A 429 11.64 25.82 -9.60
CA LYS A 429 12.80 25.13 -10.20
C LYS A 429 12.37 23.86 -10.94
N LEU A 430 11.48 23.05 -10.37
CA LEU A 430 10.98 21.84 -10.99
C LEU A 430 10.16 22.15 -12.25
N LEU A 431 9.29 23.16 -12.20
CA LEU A 431 8.52 23.62 -13.36
C LEU A 431 9.44 24.12 -14.49
N ASN A 432 10.52 24.84 -14.17
CA ASN A 432 11.51 25.25 -15.17
C ASN A 432 12.33 24.07 -15.71
N ALA A 433 12.75 23.14 -14.85
CA ALA A 433 13.56 22.00 -15.26
C ALA A 433 12.77 21.03 -16.16
N VAL A 434 11.52 20.76 -15.79
CA VAL A 434 10.64 19.78 -16.44
C VAL A 434 9.82 20.40 -17.55
N GLY A 435 9.54 21.71 -17.53
CA GLY A 435 8.64 22.42 -18.45
C GLY A 435 7.37 21.63 -18.79
N PRO A 436 6.54 21.26 -17.80
CA PRO A 436 5.35 20.44 -18.02
C PRO A 436 4.16 21.27 -18.50
N ASP A 437 3.22 20.64 -19.19
CA ASP A 437 1.92 21.22 -19.53
C ASP A 437 0.95 21.18 -18.34
N VAL A 438 1.07 20.14 -17.50
CA VAL A 438 0.24 19.94 -16.30
C VAL A 438 1.11 19.50 -15.14
N ALA A 439 0.94 20.11 -13.97
CA ALA A 439 1.53 19.65 -12.72
C ALA A 439 0.44 19.24 -11.72
N PHE A 440 0.60 18.06 -11.13
CA PHE A 440 -0.40 17.41 -10.28
C PHE A 440 -0.03 17.53 -8.81
N PHE A 441 -0.98 18.00 -8.00
CA PHE A 441 -0.83 18.17 -6.55
C PHE A 441 -2.02 17.55 -5.80
N GLY A 442 -1.79 17.07 -4.59
CA GLY A 442 -2.86 16.54 -3.73
C GLY A 442 -3.58 17.65 -2.95
N GLN A 443 -4.91 17.57 -2.86
CA GLN A 443 -5.73 18.50 -2.07
C GLN A 443 -5.40 18.44 -0.58
N LYS A 444 -4.83 17.32 -0.07
CA LYS A 444 -4.43 17.17 1.33
C LYS A 444 -3.60 18.36 1.83
N ASP A 445 -2.72 18.88 0.99
CA ASP A 445 -1.91 20.06 1.25
C ASP A 445 -2.54 21.29 0.54
N ALA A 446 -3.83 21.58 0.84
CA ALA A 446 -4.64 22.57 0.12
C ALA A 446 -4.00 23.97 0.06
N GLN A 447 -3.44 24.44 1.18
CA GLN A 447 -2.75 25.74 1.22
C GLN A 447 -1.55 25.77 0.27
N GLN A 448 -0.76 24.68 0.18
CA GLN A 448 0.34 24.58 -0.78
C GLN A 448 -0.20 24.67 -2.21
N ALA A 449 -1.27 23.96 -2.54
CA ALA A 449 -1.84 24.00 -3.88
C ALA A 449 -2.35 25.41 -4.26
N ILE A 450 -2.97 26.13 -3.32
CA ILE A 450 -3.41 27.52 -3.50
C ILE A 450 -2.22 28.45 -3.71
N VAL A 451 -1.18 28.34 -2.87
CA VAL A 451 0.06 29.13 -2.98
C VAL A 451 0.75 28.88 -4.33
N VAL A 452 0.84 27.62 -4.77
CA VAL A 452 1.44 27.26 -6.07
C VAL A 452 0.62 27.80 -7.23
N ARG A 453 -0.73 27.73 -7.17
CA ARG A 453 -1.61 28.34 -8.17
C ARG A 453 -1.43 29.85 -8.28
N ALA A 454 -1.32 30.55 -7.15
CA ALA A 454 -1.04 31.97 -7.13
C ALA A 454 0.33 32.28 -7.77
N MET A 455 1.37 31.55 -7.38
CA MET A 455 2.71 31.69 -7.98
C MET A 455 2.70 31.47 -9.50
N VAL A 456 2.03 30.43 -9.99
CA VAL A 456 1.94 30.08 -11.41
C VAL A 456 1.21 31.17 -12.19
N ARG A 457 0.09 31.67 -11.67
CA ARG A 457 -0.66 32.77 -12.26
C ARG A 457 0.19 34.05 -12.31
N ASP A 458 0.77 34.44 -11.17
CA ASP A 458 1.45 35.73 -11.01
C ASP A 458 2.77 35.80 -11.80
N LEU A 459 3.42 34.65 -12.01
CA LEU A 459 4.62 34.53 -12.84
C LEU A 459 4.32 34.10 -14.29
N GLU A 460 3.04 34.03 -14.67
CA GLU A 460 2.57 33.65 -16.00
C GLU A 460 3.20 32.33 -16.51
N LEU A 461 3.41 31.37 -15.61
CA LEU A 461 4.02 30.09 -15.96
C LEU A 461 3.03 29.29 -16.84
N PRO A 462 3.45 28.79 -18.01
CA PRO A 462 2.55 28.10 -18.94
C PRO A 462 2.32 26.65 -18.50
N VAL A 463 1.73 26.46 -17.32
CA VAL A 463 1.44 25.15 -16.72
C VAL A 463 0.07 25.15 -16.04
N GLU A 464 -0.71 24.11 -16.30
CA GLU A 464 -1.96 23.86 -15.59
C GLU A 464 -1.68 23.21 -14.22
N ILE A 465 -2.29 23.72 -13.14
CA ILE A 465 -2.18 23.12 -11.80
C ILE A 465 -3.42 22.29 -11.46
N ALA A 466 -3.30 20.99 -11.70
CA ALA A 466 -4.32 20.00 -11.40
C ALA A 466 -4.25 19.58 -9.92
N VAL A 467 -5.33 19.77 -9.18
CA VAL A 467 -5.43 19.36 -7.77
C VAL A 467 -6.39 18.20 -7.64
N LEU A 468 -5.91 17.06 -7.14
CA LEU A 468 -6.74 15.86 -6.97
C LEU A 468 -7.22 15.68 -5.53
N PRO A 469 -8.39 15.06 -5.32
CA PRO A 469 -8.93 14.81 -3.99
C PRO A 469 -7.96 14.04 -3.08
N THR A 470 -8.06 14.29 -1.77
CA THR A 470 -7.29 13.57 -0.75
C THR A 470 -7.66 12.08 -0.75
N VAL A 471 -6.67 11.21 -0.98
CA VAL A 471 -6.81 9.76 -0.77
C VAL A 471 -6.74 9.44 0.72
N ARG A 472 -7.61 8.53 1.13
CA ARG A 472 -7.78 8.12 2.53
C ARG A 472 -7.57 6.62 2.66
N GLU A 473 -7.08 6.22 3.82
CA GLU A 473 -7.06 4.83 4.23
C GLU A 473 -8.48 4.29 4.46
N PRO A 474 -8.69 2.96 4.55
CA PRO A 474 -10.01 2.37 4.77
C PRO A 474 -10.74 2.87 6.03
N ASP A 475 -10.00 3.37 7.02
CA ASP A 475 -10.52 3.92 8.26
C ASP A 475 -10.76 5.44 8.22
N GLY A 476 -10.59 6.08 7.06
CA GLY A 476 -10.86 7.49 6.81
C GLY A 476 -9.66 8.43 7.04
N LEU A 477 -8.56 7.94 7.62
CA LEU A 477 -7.36 8.75 7.85
C LEU A 477 -6.76 9.20 6.50
N ALA A 478 -6.47 10.50 6.36
CA ALA A 478 -5.79 11.00 5.18
C ALA A 478 -4.40 10.35 5.06
N MET A 479 -4.09 9.82 3.88
CA MET A 479 -2.79 9.16 3.67
C MET A 479 -1.65 10.18 3.76
N SER A 480 -0.63 9.85 4.54
CA SER A 480 0.58 10.66 4.68
C SER A 480 1.77 9.79 5.01
N SER A 481 2.94 10.12 4.45
CA SER A 481 4.23 9.57 4.88
C SER A 481 4.44 9.68 6.40
N ARG A 482 3.90 10.72 7.04
CA ARG A 482 3.99 10.96 8.50
C ARG A 482 3.10 10.04 9.34
N ASN A 483 2.19 9.27 8.74
CA ASN A 483 1.35 8.32 9.49
C ASN A 483 2.20 7.19 10.11
N VAL A 484 3.42 6.94 9.59
CA VAL A 484 4.37 5.97 10.13
C VAL A 484 4.83 6.30 11.56
N TYR A 485 4.70 7.56 11.99
CA TYR A 485 5.09 7.98 13.33
C TYR A 485 4.03 7.70 14.40
N LEU A 486 2.81 7.30 14.01
CA LEU A 486 1.69 7.08 14.92
C LEU A 486 1.76 5.69 15.54
N ALA A 487 1.69 5.62 16.87
CA ALA A 487 1.38 4.38 17.58
C ALA A 487 -0.07 3.92 17.30
N ALA A 488 -0.41 2.69 17.69
CA ALA A 488 -1.73 2.11 17.42
C ALA A 488 -2.87 2.95 18.04
N GLU A 489 -2.72 3.41 19.28
CA GLU A 489 -3.71 4.22 19.99
C GLU A 489 -3.78 5.64 19.42
N GLU A 490 -2.64 6.19 19.02
CA GLU A 490 -2.53 7.48 18.34
C GLU A 490 -3.24 7.46 16.99
N ARG A 491 -3.11 6.36 16.24
CA ARG A 491 -3.80 6.17 14.96
C ARG A 491 -5.32 6.18 15.12
N VAL A 492 -5.86 5.58 16.18
CA VAL A 492 -7.30 5.63 16.47
C VAL A 492 -7.76 7.07 16.70
N ARG A 493 -7.00 7.86 17.48
CA ARG A 493 -7.30 9.29 17.71
C ARG A 493 -7.16 10.14 16.45
N ALA A 494 -6.18 9.84 15.59
CA ALA A 494 -5.93 10.59 14.36
C ALA A 494 -7.13 10.58 13.39
N ARG A 495 -7.99 9.56 13.45
CA ARG A 495 -9.24 9.49 12.66
C ARG A 495 -10.21 10.63 12.99
N ALA A 496 -10.10 11.22 14.19
CA ALA A 496 -10.95 12.33 14.61
C ALA A 496 -10.83 13.56 13.70
N LEU A 497 -9.68 13.77 13.03
CA LEU A 497 -9.51 14.87 12.08
C LEU A 497 -10.49 14.73 10.91
N ASN A 498 -10.56 13.55 10.29
CA ASN A 498 -11.51 13.31 9.20
C ASN A 498 -12.95 13.38 9.70
N GLN A 499 -13.25 12.74 10.84
CA GLN A 499 -14.59 12.74 11.43
C GLN A 499 -15.08 14.16 11.73
N ALA A 500 -14.21 15.03 12.26
CA ALA A 500 -14.50 16.43 12.52
C ALA A 500 -14.82 17.19 11.23
N LEU A 501 -14.01 17.02 10.18
CA LEU A 501 -14.25 17.65 8.88
C LEU A 501 -15.56 17.17 8.23
N THR A 502 -15.85 15.87 8.30
CA THR A 502 -17.11 15.31 7.81
C THR A 502 -18.30 15.86 8.59
N ALA A 503 -18.18 15.98 9.92
CA ALA A 503 -19.21 16.57 10.75
C ALA A 503 -19.45 18.04 10.41
N ALA A 504 -18.39 18.85 10.26
CA ALA A 504 -18.48 20.24 9.84
C ALA A 504 -19.14 20.39 8.46
N ALA A 505 -18.71 19.60 7.47
CA ALA A 505 -19.28 19.65 6.13
C ALA A 505 -20.77 19.25 6.12
N ARG A 506 -21.17 18.27 6.94
CA ARG A 506 -22.57 17.87 7.08
C ARG A 506 -23.40 18.99 7.73
N THR A 507 -22.89 19.60 8.81
CA THR A 507 -23.54 20.74 9.48
C THR A 507 -23.74 21.90 8.52
N ALA A 508 -22.70 22.27 7.78
CA ALA A 508 -22.75 23.35 6.79
C ALA A 508 -23.81 23.11 5.70
N ARG A 509 -23.82 21.90 5.12
CA ARG A 509 -24.80 21.53 4.08
C ARG A 509 -26.22 21.49 4.60
N ALA A 510 -26.42 21.03 5.84
CA ALA A 510 -27.74 20.99 6.46
C ALA A 510 -28.27 22.39 6.82
N ALA A 511 -27.39 23.30 7.26
CA ALA A 511 -27.75 24.67 7.60
C ALA A 511 -28.02 25.55 6.38
N GLY A 512 -27.46 25.20 5.21
CA GLY A 512 -27.73 25.90 3.95
C GLY A 512 -26.92 27.18 3.77
N ARG A 513 -27.14 27.84 2.63
CA ARG A 513 -26.46 29.08 2.24
C ARG A 513 -26.74 30.19 3.25
N GLY A 514 -25.73 31.00 3.56
CA GLY A 514 -25.78 32.09 4.54
C GLY A 514 -25.54 31.65 5.99
N SER A 515 -25.45 30.35 6.26
CA SER A 515 -25.13 29.83 7.59
C SER A 515 -23.72 30.23 8.06
N ASP A 516 -23.58 30.42 9.37
CA ASP A 516 -22.34 30.86 10.01
C ASP A 516 -21.33 29.70 10.07
N THR A 517 -20.09 29.94 9.66
CA THR A 517 -19.06 28.89 9.67
C THR A 517 -18.69 28.48 11.10
N ARG A 518 -18.91 29.34 12.10
CA ARG A 518 -18.65 29.04 13.52
C ARG A 518 -19.45 27.85 14.02
N ASP A 519 -20.66 27.62 13.51
CA ASP A 519 -21.48 26.47 13.91
C ASP A 519 -20.86 25.15 13.44
N ALA A 520 -20.37 25.12 12.19
CA ALA A 520 -19.67 23.96 11.65
C ALA A 520 -18.33 23.71 12.38
N LEU A 521 -17.58 24.78 12.69
CA LEU A 521 -16.32 24.70 13.43
C LEU A 521 -16.54 24.24 14.88
N ALA A 522 -17.62 24.67 15.54
CA ALA A 522 -17.96 24.23 16.90
C ALA A 522 -18.25 22.72 16.96
N VAL A 523 -18.99 22.19 15.97
CA VAL A 523 -19.26 20.74 15.88
C VAL A 523 -17.96 19.96 15.62
N ALA A 524 -17.12 20.41 14.69
CA ALA A 524 -15.82 19.78 14.46
C ALA A 524 -14.91 19.84 15.69
N GLY A 525 -14.86 20.98 16.39
CA GLY A 525 -14.08 21.14 17.61
C GLY A 525 -14.52 20.18 18.71
N LYS A 526 -15.82 19.95 18.86
CA LYS A 526 -16.34 18.94 19.80
C LYS A 526 -15.86 17.53 19.46
N VAL A 527 -15.92 17.13 18.19
CA VAL A 527 -15.44 15.80 17.74
C VAL A 527 -13.95 15.61 18.06
N LEU A 528 -13.13 16.64 17.85
CA LEU A 528 -11.70 16.58 18.19
C LEU A 528 -11.49 16.49 19.71
N ALA A 529 -12.21 17.29 20.49
CA ALA A 529 -12.12 17.29 21.95
C ALA A 529 -12.53 15.95 22.57
N ASP A 530 -13.63 15.35 22.09
CA ASP A 530 -14.13 14.04 22.55
C ASP A 530 -13.10 12.92 22.27
N ALA A 531 -12.25 13.08 21.24
CA ALA A 531 -11.15 12.17 20.92
C ALA A 531 -9.83 12.51 21.63
N GLY A 532 -9.79 13.56 22.46
CA GLY A 532 -8.58 14.05 23.12
C GLY A 532 -7.53 14.60 22.15
N VAL A 533 -7.98 15.24 21.06
CA VAL A 533 -7.11 15.87 20.06
C VAL A 533 -7.29 17.38 20.13
N GLU A 534 -6.22 18.09 20.47
CA GLU A 534 -6.20 19.55 20.46
C GLU A 534 -5.65 20.07 19.11
N PRO A 535 -6.44 20.84 18.33
CA PRO A 535 -5.97 21.37 17.07
C PRO A 535 -5.01 22.55 17.27
N GLU A 536 -3.92 22.57 16.51
CA GLU A 536 -3.12 23.79 16.29
C GLU A 536 -3.95 24.85 15.55
N TYR A 537 -4.84 24.40 14.67
CA TYR A 537 -5.90 25.20 14.08
C TYR A 537 -7.06 24.33 13.60
N LEU A 538 -8.24 24.94 13.61
CA LEU A 538 -9.45 24.48 12.96
C LEU A 538 -10.16 25.73 12.44
N GLU A 539 -10.03 25.99 11.14
CA GLU A 539 -10.39 27.29 10.55
C GLU A 539 -11.21 27.09 9.26
N ALA A 540 -12.15 28.01 9.01
CA ALA A 540 -12.91 28.11 7.78
C ALA A 540 -12.41 29.30 6.96
N ARG A 541 -11.91 29.02 5.76
CA ARG A 541 -11.28 29.99 4.87
C ARG A 541 -11.89 29.93 3.48
N ASP A 542 -11.77 31.00 2.72
CA ASP A 542 -12.05 30.97 1.29
C ASP A 542 -11.11 29.97 0.59
N ALA A 543 -11.66 29.06 -0.23
CA ALA A 543 -10.86 28.00 -0.83
C ALA A 543 -9.92 28.45 -1.96
N GLU A 544 -9.94 29.73 -2.35
CA GLU A 544 -9.06 30.27 -3.40
C GLU A 544 -8.05 31.27 -2.85
N ASN A 545 -8.43 32.12 -1.88
CA ASN A 545 -7.55 33.21 -1.40
C ASN A 545 -7.25 33.16 0.11
N LEU A 546 -7.78 32.17 0.84
CA LEU A 546 -7.56 31.93 2.26
C LEU A 546 -7.96 33.06 3.21
N THR A 547 -8.75 34.03 2.76
CA THR A 547 -9.36 35.01 3.67
C THR A 547 -10.35 34.30 4.61
N VAL A 548 -10.67 34.90 5.74
CA VAL A 548 -11.64 34.34 6.70
C VAL A 548 -13.00 34.21 6.03
N ALA A 549 -13.59 33.02 6.08
CA ALA A 549 -14.96 32.79 5.65
C ALA A 549 -15.88 32.78 6.87
N GLU A 550 -16.61 33.86 7.11
CA GLU A 550 -17.57 33.94 8.23
C GLU A 550 -18.87 33.18 7.94
N ARG A 551 -19.22 33.01 6.66
CA ARG A 551 -20.45 32.34 6.22
C ARG A 551 -20.21 31.44 5.03
N PHE A 552 -21.04 30.41 4.88
CA PHE A 552 -21.12 29.63 3.66
C PHE A 552 -21.92 30.40 2.60
N GLY A 553 -21.31 30.67 1.45
CA GLY A 553 -21.91 31.41 0.34
C GLY A 553 -21.68 30.71 -0.99
N ASP A 554 -21.62 31.50 -2.07
CA ASP A 554 -21.39 30.99 -3.43
C ASP A 554 -19.96 30.47 -3.62
N ARG A 555 -19.01 31.09 -2.93
CA ARG A 555 -17.61 30.71 -3.01
C ARG A 555 -17.35 29.49 -2.12
N PRO A 556 -16.57 28.51 -2.61
CA PRO A 556 -16.22 27.34 -1.82
C PRO A 556 -15.48 27.73 -0.53
N VAL A 557 -15.84 27.08 0.57
CA VAL A 557 -15.20 27.27 1.87
C VAL A 557 -14.28 26.07 2.16
N LEU A 558 -13.00 26.33 2.37
CA LEU A 558 -12.02 25.38 2.86
C LEU A 558 -12.11 25.31 4.39
N ILE A 559 -12.53 24.17 4.92
CA ILE A 559 -12.39 23.86 6.35
C ILE A 559 -11.11 23.06 6.51
N ALA A 560 -10.14 23.61 7.23
CA ALA A 560 -8.81 23.02 7.40
C ALA A 560 -8.51 22.79 8.88
N VAL A 561 -7.84 21.66 9.16
CA VAL A 561 -7.39 21.30 10.51
C VAL A 561 -5.92 20.89 10.49
N ALA A 562 -5.19 21.28 11.53
CA ALA A 562 -3.91 20.68 11.88
C ALA A 562 -3.88 20.36 13.37
N ALA A 563 -3.31 19.21 13.72
CA ALA A 563 -3.18 18.79 15.12
C ALA A 563 -1.93 17.92 15.29
N ARG A 564 -1.39 17.91 16.51
CA ARG A 564 -0.34 16.95 16.90
C ARG A 564 -0.98 15.76 17.57
N VAL A 565 -0.69 14.57 17.06
CA VAL A 565 -1.08 13.31 17.67
C VAL A 565 0.20 12.51 17.90
N GLY A 566 0.60 12.37 19.16
CA GLY A 566 1.92 11.87 19.50
C GLY A 566 3.01 12.78 18.97
N ARG A 567 3.97 12.21 18.22
CA ARG A 567 5.03 12.96 17.55
C ARG A 567 4.64 13.47 16.16
N ALA A 568 3.54 13.00 15.60
CA ALA A 568 3.11 13.36 14.25
C ALA A 568 2.32 14.66 14.26
N ARG A 569 2.74 15.63 13.44
CA ARG A 569 1.90 16.77 13.07
C ARG A 569 1.08 16.41 11.83
N LEU A 570 -0.22 16.23 12.02
CA LEU A 570 -1.16 15.84 10.97
C LEU A 570 -1.91 17.06 10.45
N ILE A 571 -2.27 17.03 9.17
CA ILE A 571 -3.13 18.02 8.53
C ILE A 571 -4.21 17.29 7.74
N ASP A 572 -5.39 17.88 7.69
CA ASP A 572 -6.47 17.44 6.81
C ASP A 572 -7.36 18.64 6.44
N ASN A 573 -8.16 18.50 5.39
CA ASN A 573 -9.09 19.54 4.98
C ASN A 573 -10.27 18.97 4.18
N THR A 574 -11.33 19.77 4.07
CA THR A 574 -12.42 19.55 3.12
C THR A 574 -12.85 20.87 2.50
N VAL A 575 -13.17 20.85 1.21
CA VAL A 575 -13.84 21.97 0.55
C VAL A 575 -15.34 21.74 0.62
N VAL A 576 -16.06 22.73 1.12
CA VAL A 576 -17.51 22.70 1.30
C VAL A 576 -18.15 23.64 0.30
N HIS A 577 -19.06 23.07 -0.49
CA HIS A 577 -20.04 23.80 -1.29
C HIS A 577 -21.39 23.59 -0.65
N VAL A 578 -22.14 24.67 -0.49
CA VAL A 578 -23.53 24.61 -0.01
C VAL A 578 -24.42 25.02 -1.18
N PRO A 579 -25.26 24.11 -1.71
CA PRO A 579 -26.11 24.41 -2.86
C PRO A 579 -27.12 25.51 -2.53
N GLU A 580 -27.64 26.18 -3.56
CA GLU A 580 -28.80 27.05 -3.41
C GLU A 580 -29.96 26.28 -2.80
N ALA A 581 -30.66 26.92 -1.85
CA ALA A 581 -31.95 26.42 -1.44
C ALA A 581 -32.87 26.43 -2.67
N PRO A 582 -33.65 25.38 -2.94
CA PRO A 582 -34.62 25.42 -4.03
C PRO A 582 -35.55 26.62 -3.82
N GLU A 583 -35.69 27.47 -4.84
CA GLU A 583 -36.63 28.59 -4.78
C GLU A 583 -38.02 28.08 -4.45
N ALA A 584 -38.71 28.75 -3.53
CA ALA A 584 -40.07 28.43 -3.11
C ALA A 584 -41.14 28.73 -4.19
N SER A 585 -40.76 28.79 -5.47
CA SER A 585 -41.68 28.99 -6.60
C SER A 585 -42.15 27.68 -7.24
N ASP A 586 -41.41 26.57 -7.10
CA ASP A 586 -41.74 25.30 -7.80
C ASP A 586 -42.68 24.37 -7.03
N VAL A 587 -43.22 24.81 -5.89
CA VAL A 587 -44.21 24.03 -5.11
C VAL A 587 -45.65 24.56 -5.28
N ALA A 588 -45.83 25.66 -6.02
CA ALA A 588 -47.17 26.25 -6.25
C ALA A 588 -47.87 25.76 -7.53
N GLU A 589 -47.17 25.15 -8.50
CA GLU A 589 -47.78 24.74 -9.78
C GLU A 589 -48.28 23.28 -9.87
N VAL A 590 -48.09 22.45 -8.83
CA VAL A 590 -48.54 21.04 -8.86
C VAL A 590 -49.89 20.81 -8.14
N VAL A 591 -50.53 21.86 -7.59
CA VAL A 591 -51.83 21.73 -6.89
C VAL A 591 -52.99 22.44 -7.63
N GLN A 592 -52.79 22.92 -8.86
CA GLN A 592 -53.88 23.45 -9.71
C GLN A 592 -54.15 22.65 -11.00
N GLY A 593 -53.72 21.39 -11.04
CA GLY A 593 -53.97 20.49 -12.17
C GLY A 593 -54.23 19.05 -11.75
N ALA A 594 -55.19 18.81 -10.85
CA ALA A 594 -55.78 17.49 -10.60
C ALA A 594 -57.24 17.65 -10.15
#